data_AF-A0A3P8FKM9-F1
#
_entry.id   AF-A0A3P8FKM9-F1
#
_cell.length_a   1.000
_cell.length_b   1.000
_cell.length_c   1.000
_cell.angle_alpha   90.00
_cell.angle_beta   90.00
_cell.angle_gamma   90.00
#
_symmetry.space_group_name_H-M   'P 1'
#
loop_
_entity.id
_entity.type
_entity.pdbx_description
1 polymer ?
#
loop_
_entity_poly.entity_id
_entity_poly.type
_entity_poly.pdbx_seq_one_letter_code
_entity_poly.pdbx_strand_id
1 'polypeptide(L)'
;MGCRLSGATIRRFKHNDMEDLEKILQDSVVYGRPRTHRPYKKILVVVEGIYSSCIFLIMYVYLHSMEGSILHLPEVIALKKKYNAYLYLDEAHSIGALGQMGRGVADYFGVDPRDIDISMGTFTKSFGSSGGYIAGNHKLIDYLRSMSYNTVYGCSMPAPLAQQIISSIKIIMGKDVPGEGERRIKCLAENIRYFRARLHEMGLIVYGNRDSPVVPVIVYMPAKLVAFSRRCLELGLGTVVVGFPATTLLLSRVRFCISSAHTRELLDRALDIIGQVSEEIGICYSKQPIPEWAKEILYKDKSHRYTNGFLKNIEPSVNKLLKKSVHTDTVSNSISLRKRCLKRDTNEKCGINTHF
;
A
#
# COMPACT_ATOMS: atom_id res chain seq x y z
N MET A 1 -0.93 -25.68 1.37
CA MET A 1 -0.43 -27.08 1.28
C MET A 1 0.62 -27.39 2.34
N GLY A 2 1.67 -26.58 2.51
CA GLY A 2 2.76 -26.85 3.47
C GLY A 2 2.31 -27.26 4.88
N CYS A 3 1.44 -26.49 5.54
CA CYS A 3 0.98 -26.86 6.89
C CYS A 3 0.16 -28.16 6.91
N ARG A 4 -0.60 -28.48 5.85
CA ARG A 4 -1.37 -29.75 5.75
C ARG A 4 -0.44 -30.95 5.64
N LEU A 5 0.62 -30.83 4.84
CA LEU A 5 1.63 -31.89 4.65
C LEU A 5 2.51 -32.10 5.89
N SER A 6 2.68 -31.06 6.72
CA SER A 6 3.52 -31.13 7.92
C SER A 6 3.01 -32.07 9.01
N GLY A 7 1.72 -32.45 8.98
CA GLY A 7 1.08 -33.22 10.06
C GLY A 7 1.00 -32.47 11.40
N ALA A 8 1.37 -31.19 11.46
CA ALA A 8 1.32 -30.37 12.66
C ALA A 8 -0.13 -30.04 13.06
N THR A 9 -0.36 -29.77 14.34
CA THR A 9 -1.65 -29.23 14.79
C THR A 9 -1.77 -27.79 14.31
N ILE A 10 -2.77 -27.53 13.46
CA ILE A 10 -3.03 -26.21 12.90
C ILE A 10 -4.08 -25.52 13.77
N ARG A 11 -3.74 -24.36 14.31
CA ARG A 11 -4.69 -23.40 14.89
C ARG A 11 -4.71 -22.14 14.04
N ARG A 12 -5.86 -21.49 13.99
CA ARG A 12 -6.11 -20.31 13.14
C ARG A 12 -6.58 -19.19 14.06
N PHE A 13 -6.04 -18.00 13.85
CA PHE A 13 -6.46 -16.79 14.55
C PHE A 13 -7.18 -15.85 13.58
N LYS A 14 -7.99 -14.94 14.12
CA LYS A 14 -8.70 -13.92 13.34
C LYS A 14 -7.72 -12.98 12.64
N HIS A 15 -8.16 -12.44 11.51
CA HIS A 15 -7.31 -11.62 10.66
C HIS A 15 -6.84 -10.35 11.36
N ASN A 16 -5.52 -10.17 11.44
CA ASN A 16 -4.88 -9.01 12.08
C ASN A 16 -5.36 -8.73 13.53
N ASP A 17 -5.85 -9.75 14.23
CA ASP A 17 -6.34 -9.66 15.61
C ASP A 17 -5.29 -10.25 16.56
N MET A 18 -4.59 -9.38 17.28
CA MET A 18 -3.51 -9.77 18.18
C MET A 18 -4.02 -10.33 19.50
N GLU A 19 -5.23 -9.96 19.94
CA GLU A 19 -5.84 -10.52 21.15
C GLU A 19 -6.25 -11.99 20.92
N ASP A 20 -6.80 -12.29 19.76
CA ASP A 20 -7.13 -13.67 19.37
C ASP A 20 -5.86 -14.52 19.22
N LEU A 21 -4.80 -13.96 18.62
CA LEU A 21 -3.49 -14.60 18.55
C LEU A 21 -2.94 -14.92 19.95
N GLU A 22 -3.01 -13.96 20.88
CA GLU A 22 -2.56 -14.13 22.25
C GLU A 22 -3.36 -15.24 22.96
N LYS A 23 -4.69 -15.25 22.84
CA LYS A 23 -5.56 -16.30 23.40
C LYS A 23 -5.17 -17.67 22.87
N ILE A 24 -4.96 -17.80 21.56
CA ILE A 24 -4.57 -19.08 20.93
C ILE A 24 -3.19 -19.54 21.39
N LEU A 25 -2.23 -18.62 21.54
CA LEU A 25 -0.90 -18.93 22.07
C LEU A 25 -0.98 -19.39 23.53
N GLN A 26 -1.74 -18.67 24.36
CA GLN A 26 -1.98 -19.03 25.75
C GLN A 26 -2.63 -20.41 25.87
N ASP A 27 -3.70 -20.67 25.11
CA ASP A 27 -4.37 -21.98 25.10
C ASP A 27 -3.44 -23.10 24.63
N SER A 28 -2.53 -22.80 23.70
CA SER A 28 -1.56 -23.78 23.21
C SER A 28 -0.54 -24.12 24.29
N VAL A 29 -0.11 -23.14 25.08
CA VAL A 29 0.82 -23.36 26.20
C VAL A 29 0.13 -24.08 27.37
N VAL A 30 -1.10 -23.68 27.72
CA VAL A 30 -1.85 -24.21 28.88
C VAL A 30 -2.38 -25.62 28.63
N TYR A 31 -3.11 -25.83 27.53
CA TYR A 31 -3.79 -27.11 27.28
C TYR A 31 -2.94 -28.12 26.50
N GLY A 32 -1.88 -27.65 25.83
CA GLY A 32 -0.99 -28.49 25.05
C GLY A 32 -1.69 -29.19 23.88
N ARG A 33 -1.21 -30.39 23.53
CA ARG A 33 -1.74 -31.18 22.41
C ARG A 33 -3.14 -31.74 22.71
N PRO A 34 -4.12 -31.65 21.79
CA PRO A 34 -5.52 -32.02 22.04
C PRO A 34 -5.77 -33.44 22.56
N ARG A 35 -4.92 -34.42 22.22
CA ARG A 35 -5.09 -35.83 22.64
C ARG A 35 -4.20 -36.26 23.80
N THR A 36 -3.12 -35.54 24.07
CA THR A 36 -2.09 -35.99 25.03
C THR A 36 -1.85 -34.99 26.16
N HIS A 37 -2.42 -33.79 26.08
CA HIS A 37 -2.21 -32.67 27.01
C HIS A 37 -0.73 -32.33 27.28
N ARG A 38 0.17 -32.83 26.44
CA ARG A 38 1.60 -32.54 26.55
C ARG A 38 1.87 -31.14 25.98
N PRO A 39 2.76 -30.35 26.59
CA PRO A 39 3.13 -29.04 26.07
C PRO A 39 3.72 -29.17 24.67
N TYR A 40 3.45 -28.19 23.81
CA TYR A 40 4.08 -28.13 22.49
C TYR A 40 5.57 -27.85 22.65
N LYS A 41 6.41 -28.70 22.04
CA LYS A 41 7.87 -28.51 22.03
C LYS A 41 8.31 -27.28 21.23
N LYS A 42 7.59 -26.98 20.15
CA LYS A 42 7.83 -25.85 19.24
C LYS A 42 6.49 -25.34 18.74
N ILE A 43 6.30 -24.02 18.79
CA ILE A 43 5.15 -23.32 18.23
C ILE A 43 5.69 -22.45 17.10
N LEU A 44 5.07 -22.51 15.93
CA LEU A 44 5.44 -21.70 14.77
C LEU A 44 4.25 -20.81 14.39
N VAL A 45 4.44 -19.50 14.54
CA VAL A 45 3.49 -18.47 14.11
C VAL A 45 3.82 -18.12 12.67
N VAL A 46 2.86 -18.31 11.76
CA VAL A 46 3.01 -18.06 10.32
C VAL A 46 2.14 -16.87 9.96
N VAL A 47 2.75 -15.81 9.44
CA VAL A 47 2.09 -14.55 9.11
C VAL A 47 2.59 -13.98 7.78
N GLU A 48 1.76 -13.18 7.11
CA GLU A 48 2.17 -12.39 5.94
C GLU A 48 2.44 -10.95 6.36
N GLY A 49 3.41 -10.28 5.74
CA GLY A 49 3.68 -8.86 5.96
C GLY A 49 2.57 -7.97 5.39
N ILE A 50 2.24 -8.16 4.11
CA ILE A 50 1.06 -7.56 3.49
C ILE A 50 0.10 -8.68 3.15
N TYR A 51 -1.10 -8.60 3.71
CA TYR A 51 -2.19 -9.52 3.44
C TYR A 51 -2.80 -9.24 2.08
N SER A 52 -2.14 -9.79 1.06
CA SER A 52 -2.51 -9.62 -0.34
C SER A 52 -2.52 -10.95 -1.10
N SER A 53 -2.23 -12.07 -0.44
CA SER A 53 -2.28 -13.41 -0.99
C SER A 53 -3.20 -14.30 -0.17
N CYS A 54 -3.88 -15.25 -0.83
CA CYS A 54 -4.61 -16.33 -0.19
C CYS A 54 -3.62 -17.32 0.43
N ILE A 55 -3.40 -17.26 1.75
CA ILE A 55 -2.93 -18.46 2.46
C ILE A 55 -4.10 -19.44 2.47
N PHE A 56 -4.10 -20.34 1.49
CA PHE A 56 -4.99 -21.49 1.44
C PHE A 56 -4.66 -22.44 2.60
N LEU A 57 -5.31 -22.23 3.74
CA LEU A 57 -5.35 -23.18 4.84
C LEU A 57 -6.79 -23.40 5.35
N ILE A 58 -7.47 -24.33 4.68
CA ILE A 58 -8.70 -25.06 5.02
C ILE A 58 -9.82 -24.24 5.67
N MET A 59 -10.91 -24.06 4.90
CA MET A 59 -12.31 -23.86 5.29
C MET A 59 -12.55 -22.99 6.53
N TYR A 60 -12.92 -21.72 6.30
CA TYR A 60 -13.31 -20.62 7.24
C TYR A 60 -12.34 -19.43 7.41
N VAL A 61 -11.08 -19.49 6.97
CA VAL A 61 -10.23 -18.27 6.84
C VAL A 61 -10.23 -17.83 5.37
N TYR A 62 -11.41 -17.44 4.89
CA TYR A 62 -11.64 -17.04 3.49
C TYR A 62 -11.88 -15.53 3.32
N LEU A 63 -11.86 -14.75 4.41
CA LEU A 63 -12.51 -13.43 4.40
C LEU A 63 -11.57 -12.25 4.07
N HIS A 64 -10.26 -12.33 4.35
CA HIS A 64 -9.41 -11.13 4.40
C HIS A 64 -8.09 -11.17 3.61
N SER A 65 -7.83 -12.25 2.87
CA SER A 65 -6.53 -12.53 2.22
C SER A 65 -6.19 -11.68 0.97
N MET A 66 -6.94 -10.60 0.70
CA MET A 66 -6.79 -9.75 -0.49
C MET A 66 -7.08 -8.28 -0.18
N GLU A 67 -6.94 -7.88 1.08
CA GLU A 67 -7.30 -6.52 1.52
C GLU A 67 -6.15 -5.54 1.35
N GLY A 68 -4.90 -6.00 1.29
CA GLY A 68 -3.75 -5.12 1.34
C GLY A 68 -3.61 -4.45 2.72
N SER A 69 -4.04 -5.14 3.78
CA SER A 69 -3.75 -4.74 5.16
C SER A 69 -2.31 -5.10 5.51
N ILE A 70 -1.66 -4.25 6.30
CA ILE A 70 -0.28 -4.45 6.76
C ILE A 70 -0.35 -5.05 8.16
N LEU A 71 0.36 -6.16 8.38
CA LEU A 71 0.47 -6.80 9.69
C LEU A 71 1.15 -5.86 10.70
N HIS A 72 0.63 -5.77 11.92
CA HIS A 72 1.32 -5.11 13.03
C HIS A 72 2.46 -5.98 13.57
N LEU A 73 3.58 -5.98 12.85
CA LEU A 73 4.74 -6.81 13.16
C LEU A 73 5.31 -6.63 14.60
N PRO A 74 5.37 -5.41 15.18
CA PRO A 74 5.89 -5.24 16.54
C PRO A 74 5.12 -6.01 17.61
N GLU A 75 3.79 -6.05 17.50
CA GLU A 75 2.92 -6.78 18.43
C GLU A 75 3.12 -8.29 18.33
N VAL A 76 3.24 -8.82 17.10
CA VAL A 76 3.55 -10.23 16.87
C VAL A 76 4.89 -10.63 17.49
N ILE A 77 5.90 -9.77 17.37
CA ILE A 77 7.23 -10.04 17.95
C ILE A 77 7.19 -9.98 19.48
N ALA A 78 6.42 -9.07 20.06
CA ALA A 78 6.21 -9.04 21.51
C ALA A 78 5.57 -10.34 22.01
N LEU A 79 4.52 -10.82 21.33
CA LEU A 79 3.86 -12.09 21.64
C LEU A 79 4.80 -13.29 21.41
N LYS A 80 5.57 -13.29 20.32
CA LYS A 80 6.60 -14.29 20.03
C LYS A 80 7.56 -14.43 21.21
N LYS A 81 8.11 -13.31 21.70
CA LYS A 81 9.06 -13.27 22.82
C LYS A 81 8.39 -13.73 24.13
N LYS A 82 7.15 -13.31 24.38
CA LYS A 82 6.37 -13.69 25.57
C LYS A 82 6.09 -15.20 25.67
N TYR A 83 5.73 -15.83 24.55
CA TYR A 83 5.33 -17.25 24.52
C TYR A 83 6.41 -18.20 23.97
N ASN A 84 7.63 -17.70 23.73
CA ASN A 84 8.75 -18.45 23.17
C ASN A 84 8.39 -19.22 21.88
N ALA A 85 7.65 -18.55 20.98
CA ALA A 85 7.28 -19.09 19.69
C ALA A 85 8.31 -18.75 18.61
N TYR A 86 8.31 -19.49 17.51
CA TYR A 86 9.04 -19.14 16.30
C TYR A 86 8.16 -18.33 15.36
N LEU A 87 8.75 -17.39 14.63
CA LEU A 87 8.07 -16.52 13.66
C LEU A 87 8.51 -16.86 12.23
N TYR A 88 7.54 -17.24 11.41
CA TYR A 88 7.64 -17.33 9.97
C TYR A 88 6.89 -16.14 9.35
N LEU A 89 7.62 -15.27 8.67
CA LEU A 89 7.09 -14.09 8.01
C LEU A 89 7.19 -14.22 6.49
N ASP A 90 6.07 -14.14 5.79
CA ASP A 90 6.02 -14.05 4.33
C ASP A 90 6.03 -12.57 3.90
N GLU A 91 7.16 -12.13 3.33
CA GLU A 91 7.41 -10.77 2.84
C GLU A 91 7.18 -10.65 1.32
N ALA A 92 6.49 -11.60 0.67
CA ALA A 92 6.37 -11.64 -0.79
C ALA A 92 5.76 -10.38 -1.41
N HIS A 93 4.82 -9.71 -0.73
CA HIS A 93 4.16 -8.49 -1.22
C HIS A 93 4.75 -7.19 -0.68
N SER A 94 5.62 -7.26 0.31
CA SER A 94 6.19 -6.13 1.03
C SER A 94 7.60 -5.81 0.60
N ILE A 95 8.43 -6.82 0.32
CA ILE A 95 9.81 -6.58 -0.08
C ILE A 95 9.87 -5.84 -1.42
N GLY A 96 10.68 -4.78 -1.48
CA GLY A 96 10.78 -3.87 -2.62
C GLY A 96 9.63 -2.86 -2.74
N ALA A 97 8.63 -2.88 -1.85
CA ALA A 97 7.48 -1.97 -1.88
C ALA A 97 7.30 -1.15 -0.59
N LEU A 98 7.60 -1.74 0.58
CA LEU A 98 7.48 -1.11 1.89
C LEU A 98 8.84 -0.88 2.55
N GLY A 99 8.88 0.14 3.43
CA GLY A 99 10.07 0.57 4.16
C GLY A 99 10.86 1.63 3.40
N GLN A 100 11.67 2.43 4.09
CA GLN A 100 12.47 3.49 3.48
C GLN A 100 13.51 2.92 2.50
N MET A 101 14.06 1.75 2.83
CA MET A 101 15.06 1.04 2.05
C MET A 101 14.47 -0.13 1.25
N GLY A 102 13.13 -0.30 1.26
CA GLY A 102 12.45 -1.34 0.50
C GLY A 102 12.67 -2.76 1.05
N ARG A 103 13.03 -2.89 2.32
CA ARG A 103 13.32 -4.20 2.93
C ARG A 103 12.07 -4.93 3.45
N GLY A 104 10.88 -4.36 3.24
CA GLY A 104 9.61 -4.99 3.60
C GLY A 104 8.98 -4.41 4.87
N VAL A 105 8.15 -5.21 5.53
CA VAL A 105 7.40 -4.77 6.71
C VAL A 105 8.30 -4.53 7.91
N ALA A 106 9.38 -5.31 8.04
CA ALA A 106 10.40 -5.08 9.08
C ALA A 106 10.96 -3.64 9.04
N ASP A 107 11.27 -3.13 7.85
CA ASP A 107 11.79 -1.78 7.65
C ASP A 107 10.71 -0.71 7.75
N TYR A 108 9.46 -1.04 7.40
CA TYR A 108 8.32 -0.14 7.60
C TYR A 108 8.07 0.19 9.08
N PHE A 109 8.21 -0.78 9.99
CA PHE A 109 8.05 -0.59 11.43
C PHE A 109 9.36 -0.34 12.20
N GLY A 110 10.51 -0.33 11.51
CA GLY A 110 11.82 -0.16 12.17
C GLY A 110 12.21 -1.32 13.10
N VAL A 111 11.72 -2.52 12.81
CA VAL A 111 11.98 -3.74 13.58
C VAL A 111 13.30 -4.37 13.12
N ASP A 112 14.10 -4.88 14.05
CA ASP A 112 15.32 -5.63 13.70
C ASP A 112 14.94 -6.94 12.98
N PRO A 113 15.41 -7.18 11.73
CA PRO A 113 15.16 -8.41 11.00
C PRO A 113 15.58 -9.69 11.76
N ARG A 114 16.49 -9.59 12.72
CA ARG A 114 16.93 -10.73 13.55
C ARG A 114 15.85 -11.26 14.49
N ASP A 115 14.83 -10.46 14.79
CA ASP A 115 13.68 -10.91 15.58
C ASP A 115 12.75 -11.85 14.78
N ILE A 116 12.95 -11.97 13.46
CA ILE A 116 12.23 -12.88 12.58
C ILE A 116 13.09 -14.14 12.38
N ASP A 117 12.56 -15.33 12.71
CA ASP A 117 13.35 -16.56 12.62
C ASP A 117 13.44 -17.09 11.18
N ILE A 118 12.34 -16.96 10.43
CA ILE A 118 12.22 -17.40 9.04
C ILE A 118 11.53 -16.31 8.25
N SER A 119 12.22 -15.74 7.28
CA SER A 119 11.66 -14.80 6.31
C SER A 119 11.54 -15.49 4.95
N MET A 120 10.35 -15.54 4.40
CA MET A 120 10.11 -16.01 3.04
C MET A 120 9.83 -14.83 2.13
N GLY A 121 10.31 -14.88 0.89
CA GLY A 121 9.90 -13.93 -0.14
C GLY A 121 9.91 -14.54 -1.54
N THR A 122 9.37 -13.80 -2.50
CA THR A 122 9.31 -14.21 -3.91
C THR A 122 10.05 -13.24 -4.82
N PHE A 123 10.65 -13.78 -5.88
CA PHE A 123 11.27 -13.02 -6.95
C PHE A 123 10.31 -12.63 -8.07
N THR A 124 9.07 -13.13 -8.03
CA THR A 124 8.05 -12.93 -9.09
C THR A 124 7.40 -11.55 -9.12
N LYS A 125 7.57 -10.74 -8.08
CA LYS A 125 6.87 -9.46 -7.90
C LYS A 125 7.83 -8.30 -8.11
N SER A 126 8.26 -7.66 -7.03
CA SER A 126 9.10 -6.46 -7.06
C SER A 126 10.42 -6.65 -7.83
N PHE A 127 10.93 -7.88 -7.88
CA PHE A 127 12.19 -8.21 -8.57
C PHE A 127 12.02 -8.56 -10.06
N GLY A 128 10.78 -8.80 -10.51
CA GLY A 128 10.45 -9.07 -11.92
C GLY A 128 11.04 -10.35 -12.52
N SER A 129 11.41 -11.33 -11.70
CA SER A 129 12.01 -12.60 -12.13
C SER A 129 11.15 -13.80 -11.74
N SER A 130 11.73 -14.98 -11.53
CA SER A 130 10.98 -16.17 -11.07
C SER A 130 11.63 -16.82 -9.86
N GLY A 131 10.83 -17.49 -9.04
CA GLY A 131 11.27 -18.23 -7.86
C GLY A 131 10.96 -17.57 -6.52
N GLY A 132 11.51 -18.14 -5.46
CA GLY A 132 11.38 -17.66 -4.09
C GLY A 132 12.58 -18.03 -3.25
N TYR A 133 12.67 -17.42 -2.07
CA TYR A 133 13.76 -17.63 -1.15
C TYR A 133 13.25 -17.76 0.28
N ILE A 134 14.04 -18.42 1.10
CA ILE A 134 13.88 -18.47 2.55
C ILE A 134 15.19 -17.96 3.15
N ALA A 135 15.09 -16.97 4.02
CA ALA A 135 16.18 -16.41 4.80
C ALA A 135 15.96 -16.73 6.29
N GLY A 136 17.05 -17.01 7.00
CA GLY A 136 17.03 -17.38 8.41
C GLY A 136 18.43 -17.76 8.88
N ASN A 137 18.53 -18.35 10.06
CA ASN A 137 19.82 -18.79 10.62
C ASN A 137 20.50 -19.83 9.71
N HIS A 138 21.82 -19.75 9.56
CA HIS A 138 22.64 -20.69 8.79
C HIS A 138 22.32 -22.16 9.08
N LYS A 139 22.21 -22.52 10.38
CA LYS A 139 21.87 -23.91 10.78
C LYS A 139 20.50 -24.36 10.26
N LEU A 140 19.53 -23.45 10.20
CA LEU A 140 18.20 -23.73 9.67
C LEU A 140 18.26 -23.90 8.15
N ILE A 141 18.96 -23.01 7.45
CA ILE A 141 19.06 -23.04 5.99
C ILE A 141 19.78 -24.31 5.52
N ASP A 142 20.86 -24.73 6.18
CA ASP A 142 21.55 -25.98 5.85
C ASP A 142 20.68 -27.20 6.08
N TYR A 143 19.91 -27.21 7.17
CA TYR A 143 18.94 -28.26 7.44
C TYR A 143 17.85 -28.31 6.36
N LEU A 144 17.34 -27.17 5.93
CA LEU A 144 16.35 -27.11 4.84
C LEU A 144 16.95 -27.57 3.51
N ARG A 145 18.21 -27.25 3.22
CA ARG A 145 18.89 -27.67 1.99
C ARG A 145 19.04 -29.20 1.89
N SER A 146 19.36 -29.86 3.00
CA SER A 146 19.56 -31.31 3.02
C SER A 146 18.27 -32.12 3.16
N MET A 147 17.27 -31.58 3.86
CA MET A 147 16.06 -32.35 4.22
C MET A 147 14.82 -32.00 3.37
N SER A 148 14.80 -30.84 2.70
CA SER A 148 13.64 -30.44 1.91
C SER A 148 13.60 -31.19 0.58
N TYR A 149 12.50 -31.92 0.34
CA TYR A 149 12.24 -32.57 -0.94
C TYR A 149 12.35 -31.61 -2.13
N ASN A 150 11.85 -30.38 -1.99
CA ASN A 150 11.90 -29.40 -3.07
C ASN A 150 13.32 -28.90 -3.37
N THR A 151 14.23 -28.96 -2.40
CA THR A 151 15.62 -28.54 -2.61
C THR A 151 16.47 -29.68 -3.15
N VAL A 152 16.23 -30.92 -2.69
CA VAL A 152 16.98 -32.10 -3.12
C VAL A 152 16.58 -32.56 -4.52
N TYR A 153 15.27 -32.56 -4.83
CA TYR A 153 14.74 -33.06 -6.11
C TYR A 153 14.34 -31.93 -7.09
N GLY A 154 14.43 -30.67 -6.67
CA GLY A 154 14.09 -29.53 -7.50
C GLY A 154 15.23 -29.13 -8.45
N CYS A 155 14.87 -28.68 -9.65
CA CYS A 155 15.84 -28.06 -10.55
C CYS A 155 16.29 -26.70 -10.02
N SER A 156 17.57 -26.39 -10.21
CA SER A 156 18.12 -25.07 -9.89
C SER A 156 17.55 -23.99 -10.82
N MET A 157 17.52 -22.76 -10.32
CA MET A 157 17.09 -21.60 -11.09
C MET A 157 18.03 -21.35 -12.28
N PRO A 158 17.52 -21.01 -13.48
CA PRO A 158 18.34 -20.58 -14.61
C PRO A 158 19.24 -19.40 -14.26
N ALA A 159 20.51 -19.46 -14.67
CA ALA A 159 21.50 -18.42 -14.41
C ALA A 159 21.08 -17.00 -14.86
N PRO A 160 20.42 -16.80 -16.02
CA PRO A 160 19.95 -15.46 -16.40
C PRO A 160 18.93 -14.86 -15.43
N LEU A 161 18.05 -15.68 -14.86
CA LEU A 161 17.06 -15.24 -13.86
C LEU A 161 17.74 -14.89 -12.54
N ALA A 162 18.71 -15.70 -12.11
CA ALA A 162 19.50 -15.42 -10.92
C ALA A 162 20.26 -14.08 -11.06
N GLN A 163 20.87 -13.82 -12.23
CA GLN A 163 21.56 -12.57 -12.50
C GLN A 163 20.61 -11.37 -12.49
N GLN A 164 19.41 -11.51 -13.06
CA GLN A 164 18.37 -10.47 -13.01
C GLN A 164 18.00 -10.13 -11.56
N ILE A 165 17.79 -11.14 -10.71
CA ILE A 165 17.46 -10.96 -9.29
C ILE A 165 18.59 -10.23 -8.57
N ILE A 166 19.84 -10.65 -8.78
CA ILE A 166 21.01 -10.02 -8.17
C ILE A 166 21.08 -8.53 -8.55
N SER A 167 20.92 -8.21 -9.84
CA SER A 167 20.91 -6.83 -10.32
C SER A 167 19.75 -6.02 -9.71
N SER A 168 18.53 -6.57 -9.68
CA SER A 168 17.37 -5.90 -9.06
C SER A 168 17.60 -5.59 -7.58
N ILE A 169 18.15 -6.54 -6.81
CA ILE A 169 18.48 -6.35 -5.39
C ILE A 169 19.54 -5.26 -5.22
N LYS A 170 20.61 -5.29 -6.03
CA LYS A 170 21.68 -4.29 -5.98
C LYS A 170 21.19 -2.88 -6.28
N ILE A 171 20.26 -2.72 -7.24
CA ILE A 171 19.64 -1.43 -7.56
C ILE A 171 18.75 -0.96 -6.40
N ILE A 172 17.91 -1.84 -5.82
CA ILE A 172 17.08 -1.50 -4.66
C ILE A 172 17.95 -1.06 -3.47
N MET A 173 19.07 -1.74 -3.24
CA MET A 173 20.04 -1.40 -2.20
C MET A 173 20.89 -0.16 -2.52
N GLY A 174 20.79 0.41 -3.73
CA GLY A 174 21.62 1.55 -4.16
C GLY A 174 23.10 1.21 -4.39
N LYS A 175 23.46 -0.07 -4.58
CA LYS A 175 24.84 -0.52 -4.83
C LYS A 175 25.29 -0.26 -6.27
N ASP A 176 24.42 -0.55 -7.23
CA ASP A 176 24.73 -0.37 -8.65
C ASP A 176 24.37 1.05 -9.11
N VAL A 177 23.18 1.54 -8.73
CA VAL A 177 22.70 2.89 -9.03
C VAL A 177 22.27 3.57 -7.73
N PRO A 178 23.14 4.38 -7.11
CA PRO A 178 22.83 5.06 -5.85
C PRO A 178 21.56 5.92 -5.96
N GLY A 179 20.68 5.85 -4.95
CA GLY A 179 19.46 6.65 -4.86
C GLY A 179 18.28 6.20 -5.73
N GLU A 180 18.48 5.34 -6.73
CA GLU A 180 17.39 4.91 -7.63
C GLU A 180 16.35 4.04 -6.90
N GLY A 181 16.79 3.15 -6.00
CA GLY A 181 15.88 2.35 -5.17
C GLY A 181 14.96 3.21 -4.30
N GLU A 182 15.53 4.15 -3.56
CA GLU A 182 14.79 5.08 -2.69
C GLU A 182 13.82 5.94 -3.50
N ARG A 183 14.27 6.48 -4.65
CA ARG A 183 13.42 7.26 -5.57
C ARG A 183 12.20 6.46 -6.02
N ARG A 184 12.38 5.19 -6.42
CA ARG A 184 11.28 4.32 -6.86
C ARG A 184 10.31 4.01 -5.74
N ILE A 185 10.79 3.70 -4.54
CA ILE A 185 9.95 3.40 -3.38
C ILE A 185 9.13 4.62 -2.97
N LYS A 186 9.75 5.80 -2.93
CA LYS A 186 9.07 7.06 -2.63
C LYS A 186 8.00 7.37 -3.68
N CYS A 187 8.34 7.24 -4.96
CA CYS A 187 7.40 7.44 -6.07
C CYS A 187 6.21 6.45 -5.99
N LEU A 188 6.48 5.17 -5.68
CA LEU A 188 5.45 4.18 -5.45
C LEU A 188 4.51 4.59 -4.31
N ALA A 189 5.04 4.99 -3.15
CA ALA A 189 4.25 5.42 -2.00
C ALA A 189 3.37 6.65 -2.33
N GLU A 190 3.91 7.63 -3.05
CA GLU A 190 3.17 8.81 -3.49
C GLU A 190 2.06 8.48 -4.51
N ASN A 191 2.32 7.55 -5.43
CA ASN A 191 1.34 7.07 -6.40
C ASN A 191 0.21 6.29 -5.73
N ILE A 192 0.53 5.41 -4.78
CA ILE A 192 -0.45 4.65 -4.00
C ILE A 192 -1.38 5.60 -3.25
N ARG A 193 -0.80 6.53 -2.48
CA ARG A 193 -1.58 7.44 -1.64
C ARG A 193 -2.51 8.32 -2.48
N TYR A 194 -2.02 8.80 -3.61
CA TYR A 194 -2.82 9.58 -4.55
C TYR A 194 -3.96 8.78 -5.16
N PHE A 195 -3.66 7.59 -5.70
CA PHE A 195 -4.66 6.75 -6.34
C PHE A 195 -5.76 6.35 -5.34
N ARG A 196 -5.39 5.97 -4.11
CA ARG A 196 -6.36 5.68 -3.04
C ARG A 196 -7.19 6.90 -2.67
N ALA A 197 -6.59 8.08 -2.54
CA ALA A 197 -7.31 9.30 -2.20
C ALA A 197 -8.37 9.66 -3.26
N ARG A 198 -8.03 9.50 -4.55
CA ARG A 198 -8.96 9.75 -5.67
C ARG A 198 -10.10 8.74 -5.73
N LEU A 199 -9.83 7.47 -5.46
CA LEU A 199 -10.90 6.45 -5.35
C LEU A 199 -11.87 6.74 -4.19
N HIS A 200 -11.36 7.25 -3.06
CA HIS A 200 -12.22 7.69 -1.95
C HIS A 200 -13.08 8.90 -2.34
N GLU A 201 -12.53 9.86 -3.12
CA GLU A 201 -13.28 11.01 -3.64
C GLU A 201 -14.43 10.58 -4.57
N MET A 202 -14.23 9.51 -5.35
CA MET A 202 -15.24 8.93 -6.26
C MET A 202 -16.36 8.17 -5.53
N GLY A 203 -16.26 8.00 -4.20
CA GLY A 203 -17.26 7.23 -3.44
C GLY A 203 -17.14 5.71 -3.59
N LEU A 204 -15.97 5.22 -4.01
CA LEU A 204 -15.69 3.78 -4.04
C LEU A 204 -15.26 3.26 -2.66
N ILE A 205 -15.60 2.01 -2.37
CA ILE A 205 -15.20 1.34 -1.12
C ILE A 205 -13.84 0.69 -1.34
N VAL A 206 -12.80 1.34 -0.80
CA VAL A 206 -11.40 0.89 -0.89
C VAL A 206 -11.00 0.21 0.41
N TYR A 207 -10.49 -1.02 0.32
CA TYR A 207 -9.98 -1.77 1.48
C TYR A 207 -8.45 -1.64 1.61
N GLY A 208 -7.92 -1.98 2.78
CA GLY A 208 -6.48 -2.03 3.05
C GLY A 208 -5.88 -0.76 3.64
N ASN A 209 -4.58 -0.82 3.91
CA ASN A 209 -3.83 0.27 4.52
C ASN A 209 -3.42 1.32 3.48
N ARG A 210 -3.22 2.56 3.94
CA ARG A 210 -2.82 3.71 3.13
C ARG A 210 -1.59 3.44 2.26
N ASP A 211 -0.61 2.75 2.82
CA ASP A 211 0.73 2.59 2.22
C ASP A 211 0.89 1.27 1.44
N SER A 212 -0.17 0.47 1.32
CA SER A 212 -0.12 -0.80 0.60
C SER A 212 -0.14 -0.61 -0.93
N PRO A 213 0.77 -1.26 -1.69
CA PRO A 213 0.82 -1.20 -3.16
C PRO A 213 -0.38 -1.87 -3.84
N VAL A 214 -1.19 -2.60 -3.07
CA VAL A 214 -2.37 -3.29 -3.55
C VAL A 214 -3.60 -2.53 -3.06
N VAL A 215 -4.37 -2.04 -4.02
CA VAL A 215 -5.55 -1.21 -3.80
C VAL A 215 -6.79 -1.98 -4.27
N PRO A 216 -7.44 -2.72 -3.36
CA PRO A 216 -8.68 -3.41 -3.68
C PRO A 216 -9.89 -2.47 -3.57
N VAL A 217 -10.73 -2.47 -4.60
CA VAL A 217 -12.06 -1.84 -4.62
C VAL A 217 -13.11 -2.92 -4.51
N ILE A 218 -13.95 -2.86 -3.48
CA ILE A 218 -14.98 -3.87 -3.22
C ILE A 218 -16.15 -3.69 -4.16
N VAL A 219 -16.53 -4.78 -4.82
CA VAL A 219 -17.71 -4.88 -5.67
C VAL A 219 -18.60 -5.97 -5.09
N TYR A 220 -19.57 -5.57 -4.26
CA TYR A 220 -20.43 -6.51 -3.53
C TYR A 220 -21.25 -7.45 -4.44
N MET A 221 -21.53 -7.03 -5.68
CA MET A 221 -22.31 -7.82 -6.64
C MET A 221 -21.39 -8.49 -7.67
N PRO A 222 -21.22 -9.83 -7.63
CA PRO A 222 -20.37 -10.55 -8.57
C PRO A 222 -20.74 -10.33 -10.05
N ALA A 223 -22.03 -10.12 -10.35
CA ALA A 223 -22.48 -9.85 -11.72
C ALA A 223 -21.89 -8.55 -12.30
N LYS A 224 -21.67 -7.53 -11.46
CA LYS A 224 -21.09 -6.25 -11.87
C LYS A 224 -19.59 -6.32 -12.13
N LEU A 225 -18.91 -7.30 -11.53
CA LEU A 225 -17.46 -7.44 -11.58
C LEU A 225 -16.95 -7.78 -13.00
N VAL A 226 -17.65 -8.67 -13.71
CA VAL A 226 -17.31 -8.99 -15.11
C VAL A 226 -17.62 -7.82 -16.04
N ALA A 227 -18.76 -7.15 -15.82
CA ALA A 227 -19.14 -5.95 -16.58
C ALA A 227 -18.10 -4.83 -16.42
N PHE A 228 -17.66 -4.58 -15.19
CA PHE A 228 -16.61 -3.60 -14.87
C PHE A 228 -15.32 -3.91 -15.62
N SER A 229 -14.82 -5.15 -15.53
CA SER A 229 -13.58 -5.54 -16.19
C SER A 229 -13.65 -5.39 -17.72
N ARG A 230 -14.78 -5.77 -18.33
CA ARG A 230 -14.95 -5.68 -19.79
C ARG A 230 -15.03 -4.23 -20.24
N ARG A 231 -15.82 -3.41 -19.55
CA ARG A 231 -15.98 -2.00 -19.88
C ARG A 231 -14.69 -1.22 -19.71
N CYS A 232 -13.95 -1.47 -18.63
CA CYS A 232 -12.61 -0.89 -18.46
C CYS A 232 -11.68 -1.30 -19.62
N LEU A 233 -11.71 -2.58 -20.04
CA LEU A 233 -10.87 -3.06 -21.13
C LEU A 233 -11.21 -2.40 -22.48
N GLU A 234 -12.50 -2.19 -22.78
CA GLU A 234 -12.95 -1.46 -23.97
C GLU A 234 -12.42 -0.01 -24.01
N LEU A 235 -12.31 0.62 -22.84
CA LEU A 235 -11.75 1.98 -22.68
C LEU A 235 -10.21 1.99 -22.60
N GLY A 236 -9.57 0.81 -22.71
CA GLY A 236 -8.12 0.64 -22.73
C GLY A 236 -7.47 0.44 -21.36
N LEU A 237 -8.23 0.12 -20.32
CA LEU A 237 -7.73 -0.17 -18.96
C LEU A 237 -7.91 -1.65 -18.60
N GLY A 238 -6.78 -2.38 -18.50
CA GLY A 238 -6.78 -3.76 -18.01
C GLY A 238 -6.88 -3.82 -16.49
N THR A 239 -7.97 -4.39 -15.96
CA THR A 239 -8.18 -4.56 -14.52
C THR A 239 -8.25 -6.03 -14.14
N VAL A 240 -7.62 -6.40 -13.03
CA VAL A 240 -7.72 -7.76 -12.49
C VAL A 240 -8.88 -7.82 -11.51
N VAL A 241 -9.81 -8.72 -11.78
CA VAL A 241 -10.96 -8.95 -10.92
C VAL A 241 -10.83 -10.26 -10.17
N VAL A 242 -11.22 -10.24 -8.89
CA VAL A 242 -11.09 -11.38 -7.98
C VAL A 242 -12.46 -11.67 -7.38
N GLY A 243 -12.96 -12.88 -7.66
CA GLY A 243 -14.21 -13.40 -7.11
C GLY A 243 -14.00 -14.77 -6.46
N PHE A 244 -15.11 -15.43 -6.13
CA PHE A 244 -15.11 -16.80 -5.62
C PHE A 244 -14.41 -17.76 -6.60
N PRO A 245 -13.55 -18.69 -6.15
CA PRO A 245 -13.28 -19.12 -4.76
C PRO A 245 -12.17 -18.35 -4.02
N ALA A 246 -11.54 -17.36 -4.65
CA ALA A 246 -10.42 -16.63 -4.04
C ALA A 246 -10.87 -15.65 -2.95
N THR A 247 -12.05 -15.05 -3.10
CA THR A 247 -12.72 -14.24 -2.07
C THR A 247 -14.12 -14.80 -1.82
N THR A 248 -14.71 -14.48 -0.67
CA THR A 248 -16.14 -14.79 -0.45
C THR A 248 -17.01 -14.05 -1.48
N LEU A 249 -18.18 -14.61 -1.79
CA LEU A 249 -19.08 -14.07 -2.82
C LEU A 249 -19.39 -12.58 -2.60
N LEU A 250 -19.66 -12.18 -1.36
CA LEU A 250 -19.98 -10.80 -0.98
C LEU A 250 -18.77 -9.86 -0.96
N LEU A 251 -17.54 -10.38 -0.89
CA LEU A 251 -16.31 -9.58 -0.86
C LEU A 251 -15.50 -9.70 -2.16
N SER A 252 -16.22 -9.91 -3.26
CA SER A 252 -15.69 -9.80 -4.61
C SER A 252 -15.11 -8.40 -4.83
N ARG A 253 -13.99 -8.30 -5.54
CA ARG A 253 -13.23 -7.04 -5.61
C ARG A 253 -12.45 -6.91 -6.91
N VAL A 254 -12.19 -5.67 -7.29
CA VAL A 254 -11.22 -5.31 -8.34
C VAL A 254 -9.91 -4.97 -7.65
N ARG A 255 -8.82 -5.59 -8.08
CA ARG A 255 -7.50 -5.41 -7.48
C ARG A 255 -6.64 -4.57 -8.40
N PHE A 256 -6.33 -3.34 -7.96
CA PHE A 256 -5.35 -2.50 -8.63
C PHE A 256 -3.97 -2.68 -7.98
N CYS A 257 -2.96 -2.95 -8.79
CA CYS A 257 -1.57 -3.03 -8.36
C CYS A 257 -0.83 -1.80 -8.89
N ILE A 258 -0.35 -0.95 -7.98
CA ILE A 258 0.34 0.29 -8.36
C ILE A 258 1.84 0.01 -8.49
N SER A 259 2.45 0.63 -9.50
CA SER A 259 3.88 0.58 -9.78
C SER A 259 4.49 1.97 -9.65
N SER A 260 5.78 2.04 -9.34
CA SER A 260 6.57 3.27 -9.41
C SER A 260 6.72 3.80 -10.84
N ALA A 261 6.53 2.94 -11.85
CA ALA A 261 6.59 3.33 -13.26
C ALA A 261 5.33 4.05 -13.75
N HIS A 262 4.23 4.04 -12.98
CA HIS A 262 3.02 4.76 -13.37
C HIS A 262 3.24 6.27 -13.24
N THR A 263 3.10 6.99 -14.34
CA THR A 263 3.13 8.47 -14.33
C THR A 263 1.79 9.02 -13.82
N ARG A 264 1.78 10.30 -13.43
CA ARG A 264 0.56 10.96 -12.94
C ARG A 264 -0.53 10.97 -13.99
N GLU A 265 -0.19 11.19 -15.25
CA GLU A 265 -1.11 11.23 -16.38
C GLU A 265 -1.76 9.87 -16.64
N LEU A 266 -1.00 8.78 -16.49
CA LEU A 266 -1.53 7.42 -16.59
C LEU A 266 -2.49 7.10 -15.45
N LEU A 267 -2.15 7.53 -14.22
CA LEU A 267 -3.03 7.37 -13.06
C LEU A 267 -4.31 8.17 -13.22
N ASP A 268 -4.24 9.41 -13.70
CA ASP A 268 -5.41 10.26 -13.96
C ASP A 268 -6.31 9.65 -15.02
N ARG A 269 -5.74 9.22 -16.16
CA ARG A 269 -6.51 8.53 -17.20
C ARG A 269 -7.18 7.26 -16.68
N ALA A 270 -6.47 6.47 -15.88
CA ALA A 270 -7.04 5.27 -15.27
C ALA A 270 -8.19 5.63 -14.31
N LEU A 271 -8.01 6.66 -13.49
CA LEU A 271 -9.02 7.16 -12.56
C LEU A 271 -10.25 7.70 -13.30
N ASP A 272 -10.10 8.44 -14.39
CA ASP A 272 -11.21 8.95 -15.19
C ASP A 272 -12.04 7.81 -15.80
N ILE A 273 -11.37 6.78 -16.35
CA ILE A 273 -12.02 5.56 -16.85
C ILE A 273 -12.75 4.84 -15.71
N ILE A 274 -12.10 4.67 -14.55
CA ILE A 274 -12.71 4.03 -13.39
C ILE A 274 -13.93 4.80 -12.92
N GLY A 275 -13.87 6.14 -12.86
CA GLY A 275 -14.97 7.00 -12.47
C GLY A 275 -16.17 6.82 -13.41
N GLN A 276 -15.94 6.95 -14.72
CA GLN A 276 -16.98 6.76 -15.73
C GLN A 276 -17.65 5.39 -15.62
N VAL A 277 -16.86 4.31 -15.59
CA VAL A 277 -17.40 2.94 -15.50
C VAL A 277 -18.09 2.69 -14.16
N SER A 278 -17.60 3.31 -13.08
CA SER A 278 -18.19 3.16 -11.75
C SER A 278 -19.57 3.80 -11.65
N GLU A 279 -19.77 4.93 -12.33
CA GLU A 279 -21.05 5.61 -12.46
C GLU A 279 -22.01 4.81 -13.37
N GLU A 280 -21.54 4.38 -14.55
CA GLU A 280 -22.32 3.58 -15.51
C GLU A 280 -22.88 2.30 -14.86
N ILE A 281 -22.05 1.59 -14.07
CA ILE A 281 -22.40 0.31 -13.45
C ILE A 281 -23.06 0.53 -12.06
N GLY A 282 -22.96 1.72 -11.49
CA GLY A 282 -23.51 2.06 -10.18
C GLY A 282 -22.84 1.30 -9.03
N ILE A 283 -21.53 1.47 -8.86
CA ILE A 283 -20.74 0.87 -7.77
C ILE A 283 -20.17 1.90 -6.77
N CYS A 284 -20.53 3.17 -6.90
CA CYS A 284 -20.19 4.23 -5.95
C CYS A 284 -21.04 4.12 -4.67
N TYR A 285 -20.74 3.12 -3.85
CA TYR A 285 -21.53 2.77 -2.66
C TYR A 285 -21.21 3.59 -1.41
N SER A 286 -20.03 4.22 -1.35
CA SER A 286 -19.53 4.81 -0.10
C SER A 286 -20.24 6.11 0.23
N LYS A 287 -20.84 6.15 1.42
CA LYS A 287 -21.33 7.39 2.08
C LYS A 287 -20.39 7.86 3.19
N GLN A 288 -19.27 7.17 3.39
CA GLN A 288 -18.32 7.50 4.45
C GLN A 288 -17.57 8.78 4.11
N PRO A 289 -17.23 9.59 5.13
CA PRO A 289 -16.40 10.77 4.90
C PRO A 289 -15.02 10.34 4.39
N ILE A 290 -14.47 11.14 3.47
CA ILE A 290 -13.11 10.96 2.98
C ILE A 290 -12.15 11.02 4.18
N PRO A 291 -11.20 10.07 4.32
CA PRO A 291 -10.21 10.12 5.39
C PRO A 291 -9.42 11.42 5.40
N GLU A 292 -9.06 11.94 6.58
CA GLU A 292 -8.34 13.22 6.71
C GLU A 292 -7.03 13.27 5.92
N TRP A 293 -6.23 12.20 6.00
CA TRP A 293 -4.99 12.07 5.24
C TRP A 293 -5.21 12.14 3.72
N ALA A 294 -6.36 11.69 3.22
CA ALA A 294 -6.69 11.77 1.80
C ALA A 294 -7.12 13.18 1.41
N LYS A 295 -7.85 13.90 2.29
CA LYS A 295 -8.24 15.30 2.05
C LYS A 295 -7.02 16.21 1.85
N GLU A 296 -5.96 16.03 2.64
CA GLU A 296 -4.73 16.83 2.49
C GLU A 296 -4.08 16.66 1.11
N ILE A 297 -4.04 15.41 0.62
CA ILE A 297 -3.47 15.08 -0.68
C ILE A 297 -4.34 15.68 -1.79
N LEU A 298 -5.65 15.54 -1.69
CA LEU A 298 -6.60 16.09 -2.66
C LEU A 298 -6.59 17.62 -2.66
N TYR A 299 -6.42 18.26 -1.51
CA TYR A 299 -6.30 19.72 -1.41
C TYR A 299 -5.03 20.24 -2.10
N LYS A 300 -3.89 19.59 -1.82
CA LYS A 300 -2.62 19.89 -2.50
C LYS A 300 -2.74 19.72 -4.02
N ASP A 301 -3.38 18.64 -4.46
CA ASP A 301 -3.59 18.39 -5.88
C ASP A 301 -4.51 19.44 -6.54
N LYS A 302 -5.64 19.78 -5.91
CA LYS A 302 -6.51 20.87 -6.37
C LYS A 302 -5.76 22.18 -6.47
N SER A 303 -4.98 22.54 -5.46
CA SER A 303 -4.15 23.77 -5.50
C SER A 303 -3.15 23.75 -6.65
N HIS A 304 -2.50 22.62 -6.92
CA HIS A 304 -1.58 22.44 -8.06
C HIS A 304 -2.28 22.53 -9.42
N ARG A 305 -3.48 21.96 -9.56
CA ARG A 305 -4.29 22.09 -10.79
C ARG A 305 -4.77 23.52 -10.98
N TYR A 306 -5.15 24.23 -9.91
CA TYR A 306 -5.52 25.64 -9.98
C TYR A 306 -4.33 26.49 -10.43
N THR A 307 -3.13 26.32 -9.85
CA THR A 307 -1.94 27.07 -10.27
C THR A 307 -1.50 26.73 -11.71
N ASN A 308 -1.54 25.46 -12.10
CA ASN A 308 -1.16 25.06 -13.46
C ASN A 308 -2.22 25.42 -14.51
N GLY A 309 -3.51 25.40 -14.14
CA GLY A 309 -4.61 25.90 -14.97
C GLY A 309 -4.57 27.42 -15.13
N PHE A 310 -4.21 28.15 -14.07
CA PHE A 310 -4.00 29.60 -14.12
C PHE A 310 -2.81 29.96 -15.02
N LEU A 311 -1.68 29.24 -14.89
CA LEU A 311 -0.50 29.42 -15.75
C LEU A 311 -0.78 29.06 -17.23
N LYS A 312 -1.56 28.00 -17.50
CA LYS A 312 -2.01 27.66 -18.87
C LYS A 312 -2.97 28.69 -19.47
N ASN A 313 -3.73 29.41 -18.65
CA ASN A 313 -4.66 30.46 -19.09
C ASN A 313 -3.99 31.85 -19.20
N ILE A 314 -2.72 32.00 -18.80
CA ILE A 314 -2.01 33.29 -18.80
C ILE A 314 -1.25 33.60 -20.11
N GLU A 315 -1.10 32.67 -21.06
CA GLU A 315 -0.56 32.99 -22.40
C GLU A 315 -1.46 32.43 -23.50
N PRO A 316 -2.12 33.29 -24.31
CA PRO A 316 -1.46 34.24 -25.23
C PRO A 316 -1.91 35.71 -25.12
N SER A 317 -2.56 36.13 -24.03
CA SER A 317 -3.03 37.52 -23.86
C SER A 317 -2.03 38.46 -23.18
N VAL A 318 -1.09 37.93 -22.37
CA VAL A 318 -0.13 38.76 -21.60
C VAL A 318 1.13 39.13 -22.40
N ASN A 319 1.53 38.31 -23.40
CA ASN A 319 2.66 38.64 -24.29
C ASN A 319 2.39 39.79 -25.29
N LYS A 320 1.15 40.27 -25.38
CA LYS A 320 0.78 41.44 -26.21
C LYS A 320 0.86 42.76 -25.43
N LEU A 321 0.83 42.72 -24.10
CA LEU A 321 0.93 43.90 -23.22
C LEU A 321 2.38 44.19 -22.82
N LEU A 322 3.21 43.15 -22.60
CA LEU A 322 4.62 43.32 -22.24
C LEU A 322 5.54 43.77 -23.40
N LYS A 323 5.11 43.64 -24.66
CA LYS A 323 5.83 44.20 -25.83
C LYS A 323 5.50 45.66 -26.13
N LYS A 324 4.50 46.25 -25.48
CA LYS A 324 4.15 47.68 -25.65
C LYS A 324 4.75 48.61 -24.60
N SER A 325 5.32 48.09 -23.51
CA SER A 325 5.83 48.90 -22.39
C SER A 325 7.37 49.02 -22.32
N VAL A 326 8.12 48.51 -23.31
CA VAL A 326 9.60 48.50 -23.30
C VAL A 326 10.21 49.54 -24.27
N HIS A 327 9.44 50.53 -24.73
CA HIS A 327 9.93 51.55 -25.66
C HIS A 327 9.77 53.01 -25.26
N THR A 328 9.44 53.30 -24.00
CA THR A 328 9.54 54.65 -23.47
C THR A 328 10.10 54.63 -22.06
N ASP A 329 11.03 55.56 -21.82
CA ASP A 329 11.47 56.07 -20.52
C ASP A 329 12.69 55.40 -19.89
N THR A 330 13.81 55.54 -20.60
CA THR A 330 15.06 55.95 -19.94
C THR A 330 15.01 57.45 -19.61
N VAL A 331 15.59 57.82 -18.46
CA VAL A 331 16.08 59.15 -18.03
C VAL A 331 15.33 59.80 -16.83
N SER A 332 16.02 59.68 -15.68
CA SER A 332 16.23 60.64 -14.57
C SER A 332 15.11 61.02 -13.58
N ASN A 333 15.37 60.64 -12.31
CA ASN A 333 15.34 61.46 -11.08
C ASN A 333 14.45 62.72 -11.04
N SER A 334 13.59 62.82 -10.02
CA SER A 334 13.82 63.72 -8.87
C SER A 334 12.59 63.87 -7.93
N ILE A 335 12.90 64.08 -6.64
CA ILE A 335 12.17 64.83 -5.62
C ILE A 335 11.16 64.12 -4.69
N SER A 336 11.47 64.35 -3.41
CA SER A 336 10.90 63.98 -2.12
C SER A 336 9.66 64.76 -1.65
N LEU A 337 9.14 64.34 -0.47
CA LEU A 337 8.25 65.05 0.50
C LEU A 337 6.74 64.81 0.26
N ARG A 338 5.86 64.51 1.24
CA ARG A 338 5.75 65.07 2.60
C ARG A 338 4.72 64.26 3.44
N LYS A 339 4.99 64.12 4.76
CA LYS A 339 4.02 63.76 5.83
C LYS A 339 3.05 64.94 6.14
N ARG A 340 1.79 64.65 6.51
CA ARG A 340 0.89 65.39 7.44
C ARG A 340 -0.34 64.50 7.74
N CYS A 341 -0.56 63.99 8.96
CA CYS A 341 -1.34 64.57 10.08
C CYS A 341 -2.83 64.80 9.71
N LEU A 342 -3.85 64.23 10.38
CA LEU A 342 -4.24 64.45 11.78
C LEU A 342 -5.25 63.41 12.33
N LYS A 343 -5.26 63.28 13.67
CA LYS A 343 -6.20 62.58 14.58
C LYS A 343 -7.46 63.41 14.90
N ARG A 344 -8.42 62.73 15.57
CA ARG A 344 -9.54 63.18 16.45
C ARG A 344 -10.91 63.25 15.75
N ASP A 345 -12.06 63.02 16.38
CA ASP A 345 -12.52 62.37 17.62
C ASP A 345 -14.07 62.27 17.50
N THR A 346 -14.70 61.49 18.38
CA THR A 346 -16.08 61.61 18.93
C THR A 346 -17.24 60.77 18.36
N ASN A 347 -17.74 59.91 19.27
CA ASN A 347 -19.12 59.57 19.65
C ASN A 347 -20.22 59.39 18.59
N GLU A 348 -20.81 58.19 18.53
CA GLU A 348 -22.23 58.02 18.91
C GLU A 348 -22.61 56.55 19.16
N LYS A 349 -23.54 56.37 20.11
CA LYS A 349 -24.07 55.12 20.67
C LYS A 349 -25.11 54.50 19.73
N CYS A 350 -25.20 53.17 19.67
CA CYS A 350 -26.45 52.45 19.91
C CYS A 350 -26.21 50.94 19.96
N GLY A 351 -26.48 50.31 21.11
CA GLY A 351 -26.71 48.88 21.21
C GLY A 351 -28.20 48.63 21.33
N ILE A 352 -28.71 47.60 20.65
CA ILE A 352 -30.00 46.94 20.94
C ILE A 352 -29.80 45.44 20.68
N ASN A 353 -30.02 44.64 21.74
CA ASN A 353 -30.31 43.20 21.72
C ASN A 353 -31.66 42.95 21.03
N THR A 354 -31.85 41.80 20.37
CA THR A 354 -32.79 40.71 20.77
C THR A 354 -33.15 39.77 19.60
N HIS A 355 -33.03 38.46 19.88
CA HIS A 355 -33.90 37.31 19.51
C HIS A 355 -34.40 37.12 18.06
N PHE A 356 -34.03 35.99 17.44
CA PHE A 356 -34.81 34.74 17.43
C PHE A 356 -33.90 33.53 17.17
#